data_AF-A0A2J7R7M2-F1
#
_entry.id   AF-A0A2J7R7M2-F1
#
_cell.length_a   1.000
_cell.length_b   1.000
_cell.length_c   1.000
_cell.angle_alpha   90.00
_cell.angle_beta   90.00
_cell.angle_gamma   90.00
#
_symmetry.space_group_name_H-M   'P 1'
#
loop_
_entity.id
_entity.type
_entity.pdbx_description
1 polymer ?
#
loop_
_entity_poly.entity_id
_entity_poly.type
_entity_poly.pdbx_seq_one_letter_code
_entity_poly.pdbx_strand_id
1 'polypeptide(L)'
;MIPMFLENGKFAYINTEENNLCFDQTRQYYFGISNTEFDNCKNVDKHVTICKQKHPLLSSHSHESCAVKLLQQVEIPKNCDTRLAQIKNTIWTQLDNEWLYFAPVAERVTVLCNDRDPLHVTLT
;
A
#
# COMPACT_ATOMS: atom_id res chain seq x y z
N MET A 1 -1.91 5.07 -3.37
CA MET A 1 -1.28 5.53 -2.11
C MET A 1 -0.87 4.32 -1.31
N ILE A 2 0.38 4.27 -0.85
CA ILE A 2 0.94 3.16 -0.09
C ILE A 2 0.99 3.57 1.39
N PRO A 3 0.26 2.90 2.30
CA PRO A 3 0.37 3.15 3.72
C PRO A 3 1.61 2.46 4.29
N MET A 4 2.40 3.19 5.08
CA MET A 4 3.50 2.65 5.87
C MET A 4 3.33 3.00 7.33
N PHE A 5 3.42 1.99 8.19
CA PHE A 5 3.41 2.18 9.63
C PHE A 5 4.72 2.81 10.08
N LEU A 6 4.61 3.85 10.89
CA LEU A 6 5.76 4.47 11.55
C LEU A 6 5.81 3.93 12.98
N GLU A 7 5.29 4.70 13.94
CA GLU A 7 5.17 4.33 15.35
C GLU A 7 3.96 5.04 15.99
N ASN A 8 3.45 4.54 17.13
CA ASN A 8 2.41 5.19 17.94
C ASN A 8 1.12 5.52 17.16
N GLY A 9 0.65 4.58 16.33
CA GLY A 9 -0.54 4.77 15.50
C GLY A 9 -0.39 5.79 14.37
N LYS A 10 0.85 6.23 14.07
CA LYS A 10 1.13 7.11 12.93
C LYS A 10 1.42 6.31 11.68
N PHE A 11 0.83 6.76 10.58
CA PHE A 11 1.00 6.19 9.26
C PHE A 11 1.45 7.27 8.29
N ALA A 12 2.41 6.92 7.45
CA ALA A 12 2.76 7.68 6.27
C ALA A 12 1.97 7.12 5.07
N TYR A 13 1.19 7.98 4.42
CA TYR A 13 0.57 7.69 3.13
C TYR A 13 1.44 8.29 2.05
N ILE A 14 2.07 7.42 1.26
CA ILE A 14 2.94 7.84 0.18
C ILE A 14 2.16 7.84 -1.12
N ASN A 15 2.18 8.99 -1.79
CA ASN A 15 1.68 9.12 -3.14
C ASN A 15 2.83 8.91 -4.12
N THR A 16 2.71 7.88 -4.94
CA THR A 16 3.71 7.48 -5.92
C THR A 16 3.52 8.11 -7.29
N GLU A 17 2.44 8.88 -7.51
CA GLU A 17 2.03 9.44 -8.82
C GLU A 17 1.68 8.39 -9.90
N GLU A 18 2.48 7.34 -10.05
CA GLU A 18 2.22 6.25 -10.99
C GLU A 18 1.28 5.19 -10.40
N ASN A 19 0.22 4.84 -11.14
CA ASN A 19 -0.74 3.80 -10.73
C ASN A 19 -0.20 2.38 -10.95
N ASN A 20 0.46 2.14 -12.08
CA ASN A 20 1.18 0.89 -12.34
C ASN A 20 2.58 1.22 -12.84
N LEU A 21 3.54 0.45 -12.36
CA LEU A 21 4.95 0.61 -12.67
C LEU A 21 5.46 -0.70 -13.29
N CYS A 22 5.97 -0.61 -14.51
CA CYS A 22 6.52 -1.75 -15.23
C CYS A 22 8.05 -1.66 -15.20
N PHE A 23 8.70 -2.75 -14.83
CA PHE A 23 10.15 -2.89 -14.85
C PHE A 23 10.59 -3.91 -15.88
N ASP A 24 11.79 -3.73 -16.41
CA ASP A 24 12.50 -4.81 -17.07
C ASP A 24 12.98 -5.86 -16.06
N GLN A 25 13.43 -7.01 -16.58
CA GLN A 25 13.82 -8.14 -15.74
C GLN A 25 15.01 -7.83 -14.81
N THR A 26 15.88 -6.90 -15.22
CA THR A 26 17.05 -6.48 -14.44
C THR A 26 16.77 -5.28 -13.53
N ARG A 27 15.56 -4.70 -13.58
CA ARG A 27 15.14 -3.49 -12.85
C ARG A 27 16.02 -2.27 -13.12
N GLN A 28 16.64 -2.21 -14.29
CA GLN A 28 17.45 -1.10 -14.74
C GLN A 28 16.61 -0.02 -15.42
N TYR A 29 15.51 -0.43 -16.03
CA TYR A 29 14.60 0.44 -16.75
C TYR A 29 13.17 0.24 -16.29
N TYR A 30 12.42 1.34 -16.31
CA TYR A 30 11.03 1.34 -15.92
C TYR A 30 10.21 2.29 -16.78
N PHE A 31 8.90 2.10 -16.77
CA PHE A 31 7.93 3.08 -17.25
C PHE A 31 6.63 2.96 -16.46
N GLY A 32 5.91 4.08 -16.35
CA GLY A 32 4.57 4.09 -15.77
C GLY A 32 3.51 3.75 -16.83
N ILE A 33 2.45 3.05 -16.42
CA ILE A 33 1.28 2.80 -17.25
C ILE A 33 0.00 3.04 -16.45
N SER A 34 -0.96 3.75 -17.05
CA SER A 34 -2.27 3.96 -16.44
C SER A 34 -3.13 2.69 -16.51
N ASN A 35 -4.12 2.55 -15.63
CA ASN A 35 -5.06 1.42 -15.67
C ASN A 35 -5.73 1.31 -17.04
N THR A 36 -6.21 2.43 -17.59
CA THR A 36 -6.87 2.46 -18.89
C THR A 36 -5.94 2.04 -20.03
N GLU A 37 -4.66 2.38 -19.98
CA GLU A 37 -3.69 1.91 -20.98
C GLU A 37 -3.37 0.43 -20.82
N PHE A 38 -3.24 -0.04 -19.58
CA PHE A 38 -2.99 -1.44 -19.27
C PHE A 38 -4.15 -2.34 -19.72
N ASP A 39 -5.40 -1.91 -19.48
CA ASP A 39 -6.61 -2.61 -19.89
C ASP A 39 -6.73 -2.74 -21.43
N ASN A 40 -6.10 -1.82 -22.17
CA ASN A 40 -6.05 -1.84 -23.63
C ASN A 40 -4.92 -2.72 -24.21
N CYS A 41 -4.10 -3.33 -23.36
CA CYS A 41 -3.06 -4.25 -23.81
C CYS A 41 -3.66 -5.60 -24.27
N LYS A 42 -2.93 -6.31 -25.12
CA LYS A 42 -3.36 -7.62 -25.63
C LYS A 42 -2.74 -8.74 -24.78
N ASN A 43 -3.59 -9.59 -24.22
CA ASN A 43 -3.14 -10.81 -23.57
C ASN A 43 -2.82 -11.87 -24.63
N VAL A 44 -1.61 -12.41 -24.58
CA VAL A 44 -1.17 -13.55 -25.39
C VAL A 44 -1.54 -14.84 -24.68
N ASP A 45 -1.31 -14.88 -23.37
CA ASP A 45 -1.73 -15.95 -22.46
C ASP A 45 -1.97 -15.39 -21.04
N LYS A 46 -2.00 -16.25 -20.02
CA LYS A 46 -2.25 -15.85 -18.61
C LYS A 46 -1.11 -15.08 -17.96
N HIS A 47 0.09 -15.13 -18.51
CA HIS A 47 1.32 -14.55 -17.96
C HIS A 47 1.94 -13.49 -18.87
N VAL A 48 1.56 -13.48 -20.15
CA VAL A 48 2.14 -12.59 -21.16
C VAL A 48 1.08 -11.62 -21.69
N THR A 49 1.33 -10.34 -21.42
CA THR A 49 0.54 -9.21 -21.92
C THR A 49 1.45 -8.30 -22.76
N ILE A 50 1.00 -7.97 -23.97
CA ILE A 50 1.72 -7.08 -24.89
C ILE A 50 1.02 -5.73 -24.95
N CYS A 51 1.76 -4.69 -24.58
CA CYS A 51 1.31 -3.30 -24.62
C CYS A 51 2.00 -2.54 -25.75
N LYS A 52 1.29 -1.60 -26.39
CA LYS A 52 1.92 -0.66 -27.32
C LYS A 52 2.82 0.29 -26.51
N GLN A 53 4.10 0.38 -26.85
CA GLN A 53 5.01 1.32 -26.22
C GLN A 53 4.61 2.75 -26.60
N LYS A 54 4.16 3.52 -25.60
CA LYS A 54 3.84 4.95 -25.72
C LYS A 54 4.73 5.83 -24.87
N HIS A 55 5.21 5.27 -23.75
CA HIS A 55 6.05 5.97 -22.79
C HIS A 55 7.52 5.60 -23.00
N PRO A 56 8.45 6.54 -22.81
CA PRO A 56 9.88 6.25 -22.86
C PRO A 56 10.28 5.33 -21.70
N LEU A 57 11.32 4.53 -21.94
CA LEU A 57 11.98 3.79 -20.86
C LEU A 57 12.87 4.75 -20.07
N LEU A 58 12.66 4.82 -18.76
CA LEU A 58 13.42 5.65 -17.83
C LEU A 58 14.41 4.77 -17.09
N SER A 59 15.62 5.28 -16.84
CA SER A 59 16.62 4.54 -16.06
C SER A 59 16.33 4.68 -14.56
N SER A 60 16.26 3.55 -13.87
CA SER A 60 16.03 3.47 -12.43
C SER A 60 17.17 4.03 -11.58
N HIS A 61 18.33 4.30 -12.17
CA HIS A 61 19.50 4.88 -11.49
C HIS A 61 19.57 6.40 -11.62
N SER A 62 19.07 6.95 -12.73
CA SER A 62 19.18 8.39 -13.03
C SER A 62 17.92 9.17 -12.73
N HIS A 63 16.75 8.53 -12.72
CA HIS A 63 15.47 9.21 -12.50
C HIS A 63 14.98 9.06 -11.07
N GLU A 64 14.49 10.15 -10.49
CA GLU A 64 14.03 10.22 -9.11
C GLU A 64 12.52 9.91 -8.98
N SER A 65 12.04 8.77 -9.48
CA SER A 65 10.67 8.34 -9.16
C SER A 65 10.60 7.88 -7.69
N CYS A 66 9.62 8.41 -6.96
CA CYS A 66 9.31 8.00 -5.59
C CYS A 66 9.05 6.47 -5.52
N ALA A 67 8.22 5.96 -6.43
CA ALA A 67 7.85 4.55 -6.49
C ALA A 67 9.07 3.64 -6.70
N VAL A 68 9.96 4.03 -7.61
CA VAL A 68 11.19 3.29 -7.89
C VAL A 68 12.11 3.26 -6.68
N LYS A 69 12.32 4.40 -6.02
CA LYS A 69 13.18 4.49 -4.84
C LYS A 69 12.62 3.69 -3.65
N LEU A 70 11.30 3.67 -3.45
CA LEU A 70 10.65 2.84 -2.44
C LEU A 70 10.87 1.34 -2.64
N LEU A 71 11.07 0.88 -3.89
CA LEU A 71 11.38 -0.52 -4.16
C LEU A 71 12.85 -0.87 -3.89
N GLN A 72 13.72 0.14 -3.78
CA GLN A 72 15.16 -0.03 -3.58
C GLN A 72 15.59 0.20 -2.13
N GLN A 73 14.79 0.95 -1.35
CA GLN A 73 15.13 1.40 0.00
C GLN A 73 14.01 1.09 0.98
N VAL A 74 14.39 0.85 2.24
CA VAL A 74 13.44 0.62 3.35
C VAL A 74 12.86 1.94 3.87
N GLU A 75 13.59 3.05 3.70
CA GLU A 75 13.18 4.38 4.17
C GLU A 75 12.39 5.15 3.11
N ILE A 76 11.54 6.09 3.56
CA ILE A 76 10.76 6.95 2.66
C ILE A 76 11.70 7.95 1.95
N PRO A 77 11.77 7.93 0.61
CA PRO A 77 12.54 8.90 -0.14
C PRO A 77 12.03 10.33 0.09
N LYS A 78 12.94 11.30 0.24
CA LYS A 78 12.58 12.71 0.51
C LYS A 78 11.75 13.37 -0.60
N ASN A 79 11.82 12.85 -1.81
CA ASN A 79 11.10 13.35 -2.98
C ASN A 79 9.66 12.81 -3.09
N CYS A 80 9.23 11.93 -2.18
CA CYS A 80 7.87 11.41 -2.16
C CYS A 80 6.87 12.40 -1.53
N ASP A 81 5.74 12.65 -2.19
CA ASP A 81 4.59 13.31 -1.56
C ASP A 81 4.04 12.39 -0.46
N THR A 82 4.34 12.76 0.77
CA THR A 82 4.07 11.95 1.96
C THR A 82 3.10 12.69 2.87
N ARG A 83 1.95 12.07 3.15
CA ARG A 83 0.95 12.60 4.07
C ARG A 83 0.97 11.79 5.35
N LEU A 84 1.14 12.47 6.47
CA LEU A 84 1.10 11.84 7.78
C LEU A 84 -0.32 11.82 8.32
N ALA A 85 -0.78 10.65 8.75
CA ALA A 85 -2.00 10.51 9.52
C ALA A 85 -1.68 9.89 10.87
N GLN A 86 -2.43 10.29 11.89
CA GLN A 86 -2.37 9.67 13.20
C GLN A 86 -3.74 9.10 13.55
N ILE A 87 -3.78 7.79 13.75
CA ILE A 87 -4.95 7.10 14.26
C ILE A 87 -4.89 7.20 15.78
N LYS A 88 -5.88 7.88 16.36
CA LYS A 88 -5.95 8.13 17.81
C LYS A 88 -6.86 7.15 18.54
N ASN A 89 -7.79 6.54 17.82
CA ASN A 89 -8.83 5.68 18.37
C ASN A 89 -8.70 4.29 17.77
N THR A 90 -9.13 3.27 18.50
CA THR A 90 -9.23 1.91 17.97
C THR A 90 -10.21 1.88 16.80
N ILE A 91 -9.76 1.37 15.66
CA ILE A 91 -10.59 1.19 14.46
C ILE A 91 -11.08 -0.24 14.44
N TRP A 92 -12.37 -0.40 14.17
CA TRP A 92 -13.02 -1.69 13.97
C TRP A 92 -13.55 -1.77 12.55
N THR A 93 -13.27 -2.87 11.87
CA THR A 93 -13.83 -3.21 10.58
C THR A 93 -14.52 -4.55 10.70
N GLN A 94 -15.84 -4.55 10.49
CA GLN A 94 -16.63 -5.77 10.48
C GLN A 94 -16.40 -6.50 9.16
N LEU A 95 -16.04 -7.77 9.27
CA LEU A 95 -16.18 -8.78 8.22
C LEU A 95 -17.41 -9.63 8.56
N ASP A 96 -17.92 -10.41 7.61
CA ASP A 96 -19.19 -11.15 7.74
C ASP A 96 -19.44 -11.73 9.15
N ASN A 97 -18.50 -12.52 9.67
CA ASN A 97 -18.56 -13.12 11.01
C ASN A 97 -17.35 -12.81 11.89
N GLU A 98 -16.49 -11.88 11.47
CA GLU A 98 -15.22 -11.59 12.13
C GLU A 98 -15.01 -10.08 12.26
N TRP A 99 -14.13 -9.67 13.17
CA TRP A 99 -13.76 -8.27 13.32
C TRP A 99 -12.26 -8.13 13.14
N LEU A 100 -11.87 -7.25 12.22
CA LEU A 100 -10.52 -6.71 12.16
C LEU A 100 -10.47 -5.47 13.05
N TYR A 101 -9.43 -5.37 13.87
CA TYR A 101 -9.20 -4.20 14.68
C TYR A 101 -7.78 -3.67 14.53
N PHE A 102 -7.62 -2.38 14.76
CA PHE A 102 -6.33 -1.74 14.95
C PHE A 102 -6.41 -0.83 16.18
N ALA A 103 -5.67 -1.16 17.23
CA ALA A 103 -5.61 -0.40 18.48
C ALA A 103 -4.27 0.37 18.54
N PRO A 104 -4.25 1.71 18.42
CA PRO A 104 -3.01 2.48 18.43
C PRO A 104 -2.32 2.52 19.80
N VAL A 105 -3.09 2.23 20.86
CA VAL A 105 -2.65 2.08 22.25
C VAL A 105 -3.43 0.92 22.86
N ALA A 106 -2.83 0.26 23.86
CA ALA A 106 -3.48 -0.86 24.51
C ALA A 106 -4.81 -0.43 25.15
N GLU A 107 -5.90 -1.09 24.78
CA GLU A 107 -7.26 -0.77 25.22
C GLU A 107 -7.95 -2.03 25.74
N ARG A 108 -8.71 -1.91 26.83
CA ARG A 108 -9.48 -3.01 27.38
C ARG A 108 -10.93 -2.92 26.90
N VAL A 109 -11.39 -3.94 26.19
CA VAL A 109 -12.75 -4.03 25.68
C VAL A 109 -13.52 -5.15 26.37
N THR A 110 -14.84 -4.99 26.42
CA THR A 110 -15.75 -5.98 26.99
C THR A 110 -16.61 -6.56 25.87
N VAL A 111 -16.47 -7.86 25.64
CA VAL A 111 -17.24 -8.62 24.66
C VAL A 111 -18.47 -9.19 25.36
N LEU A 112 -19.64 -8.69 24.96
CA LEU A 112 -20.93 -9.19 25.44
C LEU A 112 -21.34 -10.39 24.59
N CYS A 113 -21.74 -11.48 25.25
CA CYS A 113 -22.22 -12.69 24.59
C CYS A 113 -23.59 -13.03 25.18
N ASN A 114 -24.52 -13.55 24.37
CA ASN A 114 -25.88 -13.80 24.82
C ASN A 114 -25.97 -14.96 25.85
N ASP A 115 -25.08 -15.96 25.73
CA ASP A 115 -25.18 -17.22 26.48
C ASP A 115 -24.03 -17.43 27.48
N ARG A 116 -23.22 -16.39 27.76
CA ARG A 116 -22.11 -16.47 28.71
C ARG A 116 -21.77 -15.12 29.31
N ASP A 117 -21.07 -15.15 30.44
CA ASP A 117 -20.61 -13.94 31.12
C ASP A 117 -19.74 -13.05 30.20
N PRO A 118 -19.78 -11.72 30.39
CA PRO A 118 -18.95 -10.78 29.63
C PRO A 118 -17.47 -11.14 29.70
N LEU A 119 -16.81 -11.18 28.53
CA LEU A 119 -15.39 -11.42 28.44
C LEU A 119 -14.64 -10.11 28.31
N HIS A 120 -13.60 -9.90 29.11
CA HIS A 120 -12.69 -8.77 28.95
C HIS A 120 -11.48 -9.17 28.11
N VAL A 121 -11.19 -8.40 27.08
CA VAL A 121 -10.04 -8.60 26.18
C VAL A 121 -9.21 -7.34 26.15
N THR A 122 -7.89 -7.48 26.22
CA THR A 122 -6.97 -6.37 26.00
C THR A 122 -6.52 -6.40 24.54
N LEU A 123 -6.83 -5.35 23.80
CA LEU A 123 -6.36 -5.13 22.45
C LEU A 123 -4.99 -4.47 22.53
N THR A 124 -4.06 -4.96 21.72
CA THR A 124 -2.69 -4.47 21.59
C THR A 124 -2.31 -4.42 20.13
#